data_AF-A0A958MU81-F1
#
_entry.id   AF-A0A958MU81-F1
#
_cell.length_a   1.000
_cell.length_b   1.000
_cell.length_c   1.000
_cell.angle_alpha   90.00
_cell.angle_beta   90.00
_cell.angle_gamma   90.00
#
_symmetry.space_group_name_H-M   'P 1'
#
loop_
_entity.id
_entity.type
_entity.pdbx_description
1 polymer ?
#
loop_
_entity_poly.entity_id
_entity_poly.type
_entity_poly.pdbx_seq_one_letter_code
_entity_poly.pdbx_strand_id
1 'polypeptide(L)'
;MKNWWTSVLFVLGVTVIFVGGQGSMHILQSWMHMSHRVEKKVRTEALNVGKRISSTRTGGPGAENSRPTKSTPMGSSGFLATRQQVQELKLCLETRDCFQFFQQDDGKLGYHYAVSRDVAAAVMDLLPLLEKGELAVDGEVITFVQELLGFPEDHVRDAAFRLVPFLPLSEETLRASLGALDDSVSAPLYQLGLRTLRNYSQDPAYNDLMSQFLAQKLVNGGHLASIEVAKGLFPIINSGNVELFQETLAKLSPASQAHEYLRSGLEEYEVLTAGF
;
A
#
# COMPACT_ATOMS: atom_id res chain seq x y z
N MET A 1 -33.52 -43.62 -50.56
CA MET A 1 -34.92 -43.15 -50.47
C MET A 1 -34.96 -42.19 -49.28
N LYS A 2 -34.74 -40.87 -49.46
CA LYS A 2 -35.68 -39.80 -49.85
C LYS A 2 -36.94 -39.70 -48.95
N ASN A 3 -37.12 -38.50 -48.37
CA ASN A 3 -38.29 -37.82 -47.76
C ASN A 3 -37.89 -37.27 -46.37
N TRP A 4 -37.61 -35.98 -46.08
CA TRP A 4 -38.03 -34.64 -46.57
C TRP A 4 -39.43 -34.19 -46.09
N TRP A 5 -39.47 -33.04 -45.35
CA TRP A 5 -40.58 -32.17 -44.86
C TRP A 5 -41.32 -32.60 -43.54
N THR A 6 -41.64 -31.76 -42.53
CA THR A 6 -41.54 -30.29 -42.31
C THR A 6 -41.73 -29.91 -40.83
N SER A 7 -41.21 -28.71 -40.51
CA SER A 7 -41.33 -27.86 -39.32
C SER A 7 -42.74 -27.63 -38.75
N VAL A 8 -42.83 -27.49 -37.42
CA VAL A 8 -43.71 -26.51 -36.72
C VAL A 8 -42.99 -26.00 -35.46
N LEU A 9 -42.94 -24.67 -35.33
CA LEU A 9 -42.48 -23.90 -34.16
C LEU A 9 -43.30 -24.25 -32.91
N PHE A 10 -42.64 -24.36 -31.75
CA PHE A 10 -43.25 -23.92 -30.49
C PHE A 10 -42.21 -23.28 -29.58
N VAL A 11 -42.51 -22.03 -29.23
CA VAL A 11 -41.81 -21.15 -28.30
C VAL A 11 -42.05 -21.66 -26.89
N LEU A 12 -40.99 -22.02 -26.15
CA LEU A 12 -41.01 -22.03 -24.69
C LEU A 12 -39.65 -21.54 -24.16
N GLY A 13 -39.75 -20.48 -23.36
CA GLY A 13 -38.65 -19.66 -22.88
C GLY A 13 -37.71 -20.36 -21.93
N VAL A 14 -36.42 -20.09 -22.13
CA VAL A 14 -35.38 -20.31 -21.13
C VAL A 14 -35.10 -18.97 -20.47
N THR A 15 -35.63 -18.82 -19.27
CA THR A 15 -35.27 -17.78 -18.32
C THR A 15 -33.83 -18.02 -17.88
N VAL A 16 -32.87 -17.33 -18.51
CA VAL A 16 -31.49 -17.29 -18.02
C VAL A 16 -31.43 -16.35 -16.83
N ILE A 17 -31.17 -16.94 -15.67
CA ILE A 17 -30.92 -16.25 -14.40
C ILE A 17 -29.56 -15.56 -14.53
N PHE A 18 -29.58 -14.25 -14.79
CA PHE A 18 -28.46 -13.35 -14.64
C PHE A 18 -28.36 -12.98 -13.14
N VAL A 19 -27.51 -13.69 -12.40
CA VAL A 19 -27.14 -13.30 -11.03
C VAL A 19 -25.61 -13.26 -10.96
N GLY A 20 -25.07 -12.07 -10.73
CA GLY A 20 -23.66 -11.88 -10.37
C GLY A 20 -22.87 -10.90 -11.24
N GLY A 21 -23.36 -9.67 -11.46
CA GLY A 21 -22.65 -8.66 -12.27
C GLY A 21 -22.81 -7.21 -11.84
N GLN A 22 -23.29 -6.92 -10.62
CA GLN A 22 -23.48 -5.53 -10.15
C GLN A 22 -22.48 -5.07 -9.07
N GLY A 23 -21.66 -5.96 -8.52
CA GLY A 23 -20.71 -5.61 -7.45
C GLY A 23 -19.47 -4.84 -7.92
N SER A 24 -18.93 -5.18 -9.09
CA SER A 24 -17.68 -4.62 -9.61
C SER A 24 -17.84 -3.22 -10.22
N MET A 25 -19.01 -2.90 -10.78
CA MET A 25 -19.29 -1.58 -11.36
C MET A 25 -19.48 -0.49 -10.29
N HIS A 26 -20.05 -0.85 -9.12
CA HIS A 26 -20.23 0.08 -8.01
C HIS A 26 -18.91 0.53 -7.38
N ILE A 27 -17.90 -0.35 -7.36
CA ILE A 27 -16.56 -0.01 -6.87
C ILE A 27 -15.90 0.97 -7.85
N LEU A 28 -15.91 0.70 -9.16
CA LEU A 28 -15.34 1.63 -10.14
C LEU A 28 -16.05 3.00 -10.20
N GLN A 29 -17.38 3.05 -10.04
CA GLN A 29 -18.13 4.31 -9.95
C GLN A 29 -17.86 5.07 -8.64
N SER A 30 -17.66 4.37 -7.51
CA SER A 30 -17.28 5.01 -6.25
C SER A 30 -15.87 5.63 -6.33
N TRP A 31 -14.95 5.01 -7.10
CA TRP A 31 -13.61 5.55 -7.33
C TRP A 31 -13.61 6.81 -8.21
N MET A 32 -14.43 6.86 -9.28
CA MET A 32 -14.55 8.07 -10.12
C MET A 32 -15.21 9.25 -9.40
N HIS A 33 -16.14 9.02 -8.47
CA HIS A 33 -16.73 10.11 -7.69
C HIS A 33 -15.80 10.65 -6.60
N MET A 34 -14.82 9.86 -6.13
CA MET A 34 -13.87 10.30 -5.12
C MET A 34 -12.76 11.19 -5.71
N SER A 35 -12.26 10.88 -6.91
CA SER A 35 -11.26 11.72 -7.60
C SER A 35 -11.80 13.13 -7.91
N HIS A 36 -13.05 13.24 -8.37
CA HIS A 36 -13.68 14.54 -8.63
C HIS A 36 -13.95 15.39 -7.36
N ARG A 37 -14.14 14.77 -6.19
CA ARG A 37 -14.27 15.52 -4.92
C ARG A 37 -12.92 16.07 -4.45
N VAL A 38 -11.85 15.32 -4.63
CA VAL A 38 -10.50 15.76 -4.25
C VAL A 38 -10.03 16.92 -5.13
N GLU A 39 -10.23 16.86 -6.45
CA GLU A 39 -9.90 17.97 -7.35
C GLU A 39 -10.69 19.26 -7.06
N LYS A 40 -11.99 19.15 -6.75
CA LYS A 40 -12.80 20.32 -6.37
C LYS A 40 -12.34 20.93 -5.05
N LYS A 41 -11.92 20.12 -4.07
CA LYS A 41 -11.45 20.63 -2.78
C LYS A 41 -10.11 21.38 -2.93
N VAL A 42 -9.17 20.80 -3.67
CA VAL A 42 -7.86 21.44 -3.97
C VAL A 42 -8.04 22.75 -4.75
N ARG A 43 -8.95 22.78 -5.73
CA ARG A 43 -9.22 24.00 -6.53
C ARG A 43 -9.90 25.11 -5.74
N THR A 44 -10.71 24.76 -4.73
CA THR A 44 -11.41 25.75 -3.89
C THR A 44 -10.48 26.32 -2.81
N GLU A 45 -9.54 25.53 -2.31
CA GLU A 45 -8.51 26.00 -1.35
C GLU A 45 -7.45 26.89 -2.05
N ALA A 46 -7.04 26.56 -3.28
CA ALA A 46 -6.13 27.40 -4.07
C ALA A 46 -6.70 28.80 -4.40
N LEU A 47 -8.02 28.92 -4.56
CA LEU A 47 -8.69 30.21 -4.82
C LEU A 47 -8.84 31.08 -3.55
N ASN A 48 -8.81 30.49 -2.35
CA ASN A 48 -8.92 31.23 -1.10
C ASN A 48 -7.56 31.72 -0.54
N VAL A 49 -6.46 31.09 -0.92
CA VAL A 49 -5.10 31.54 -0.57
C VAL A 49 -4.72 32.81 -1.33
N GLY A 50 -5.21 32.99 -2.56
CA GLY A 50 -4.94 34.20 -3.37
C GLY A 50 -5.62 35.48 -2.89
N LYS A 51 -6.60 35.42 -1.96
CA LYS A 51 -7.38 36.59 -1.52
C LYS A 51 -6.92 37.21 -0.20
N ARG A 52 -5.91 36.67 0.48
CA ARG A 52 -5.39 37.24 1.76
C ARG A 52 -4.12 38.08 1.62
N ILE A 53 -3.54 38.22 0.44
CA ILE A 53 -2.32 38.99 0.22
C ILE A 53 -2.66 40.29 -0.51
N SER A 54 -3.36 41.20 0.17
CA SER A 54 -3.51 42.60 -0.30
C SER A 54 -4.24 43.44 0.74
N SER A 55 -3.57 43.78 1.85
CA SER A 55 -3.82 45.02 2.61
C SER A 55 -2.96 45.07 3.88
N THR A 56 -1.83 45.79 3.84
CA THR A 56 -1.36 46.76 4.87
C THR A 56 0.06 47.22 4.49
N ARG A 57 0.22 48.41 3.87
CA ARG A 57 0.43 49.76 4.43
C ARG A 57 1.86 50.04 4.96
N THR A 58 2.60 50.79 4.13
CA THR A 58 3.51 51.93 4.41
C THR A 58 4.42 51.96 5.66
N GLY A 59 5.74 52.05 5.40
CA GLY A 59 6.57 53.16 5.88
C GLY A 59 7.70 52.84 6.87
N GLY A 60 8.96 53.02 6.46
CA GLY A 60 10.13 53.20 7.35
C GLY A 60 11.46 52.70 6.77
N PRO A 61 12.47 53.56 6.53
CA PRO A 61 13.79 53.15 6.07
C PRO A 61 14.71 52.88 7.27
N GLY A 62 15.23 51.65 7.36
CA GLY A 62 16.22 51.26 8.36
C GLY A 62 17.03 50.10 7.81
N ALA A 63 18.26 50.40 7.41
CA ALA A 63 19.22 49.44 6.90
C ALA A 63 19.67 48.47 8.00
N GLU A 64 19.54 47.17 7.79
CA GLU A 64 20.45 46.20 8.40
C GLU A 64 20.51 44.90 7.59
N ASN A 65 21.70 44.64 7.04
CA ASN A 65 22.07 43.43 6.32
C ASN A 65 21.90 42.19 7.22
N SER A 66 20.75 41.54 7.14
CA SER A 66 20.53 40.24 7.74
C SER A 66 20.63 39.16 6.66
N ARG A 67 21.76 38.45 6.69
CA ARG A 67 21.98 37.19 5.97
C ARG A 67 20.75 36.27 6.12
N PRO A 68 20.30 35.58 5.06
CA PRO A 68 19.25 34.58 5.21
C PRO A 68 19.80 33.41 6.04
N THR A 69 19.43 33.36 7.32
CA THR A 69 19.54 32.16 8.14
C THR A 69 18.66 31.10 7.50
N LYS A 70 19.31 30.06 6.99
CA LYS A 70 18.72 28.82 6.48
C LYS A 70 17.73 28.33 7.55
N SER A 71 16.44 28.53 7.33
CA SER A 71 15.40 28.06 8.23
C SER A 71 15.52 26.55 8.32
N THR A 72 15.92 26.03 9.49
CA THR A 72 15.84 24.60 9.76
C THR A 72 14.39 24.19 9.53
N PRO A 73 14.09 23.28 8.58
CA PRO A 73 12.72 22.86 8.33
C PRO A 73 12.18 22.24 9.62
N MET A 74 11.02 22.74 10.10
CA MET A 74 10.32 22.25 11.30
C MET A 74 10.09 20.73 11.29
N GLY A 75 10.15 20.07 10.12
CA GLY A 75 10.00 18.61 10.03
C GLY A 75 11.17 17.80 10.58
N SER A 76 12.40 18.33 10.63
CA SER A 76 13.54 17.53 11.13
C SER A 76 13.47 17.27 12.63
N SER A 77 12.96 18.23 13.42
CA SER A 77 12.74 18.04 14.85
C SER A 77 11.64 17.02 15.13
N GLY A 78 10.60 16.96 14.29
CA GLY A 78 9.52 15.97 14.41
C GLY A 78 10.01 14.54 14.16
N PHE A 79 10.84 14.36 13.13
CA PHE A 79 11.46 13.06 12.85
C PHE A 79 12.37 12.60 13.98
N LEU A 80 13.27 13.46 14.48
CA LEU A 80 14.18 13.09 15.57
C LEU A 80 13.43 12.73 16.85
N ALA A 81 12.39 13.49 17.21
CA ALA A 81 11.54 13.18 18.36
C ALA A 81 10.82 11.82 18.19
N THR A 82 10.25 11.56 17.02
CA THR A 82 9.59 10.28 16.72
C THR A 82 10.56 9.11 16.78
N ARG A 83 11.74 9.25 16.16
CA ARG A 83 12.79 8.21 16.17
C ARG A 83 13.24 7.91 17.59
N GLN A 84 13.48 8.94 18.41
CA GLN A 84 13.83 8.76 19.81
C GLN A 84 12.72 8.05 20.59
N GLN A 85 11.47 8.48 20.43
CA GLN A 85 10.33 7.83 21.08
C GLN A 85 10.21 6.35 20.70
N VAL A 86 10.36 6.02 19.42
CA VAL A 86 10.36 4.62 18.95
C VAL A 86 11.52 3.82 19.54
N GLN A 87 12.72 4.41 19.68
CA GLN A 87 13.86 3.75 20.32
C GLN A 87 13.62 3.48 21.80
N GLU A 88 13.04 4.44 22.53
CA GLU A 88 12.66 4.27 23.94
C GLU A 88 11.61 3.16 24.09
N LEU A 89 10.60 3.11 23.20
CA LEU A 89 9.59 2.06 23.17
C LEU A 89 10.15 0.68 22.75
N LYS A 90 11.15 0.63 21.86
CA LYS A 90 11.88 -0.62 21.53
C LYS A 90 12.65 -1.15 22.73
N LEU A 91 13.44 -0.28 23.37
CA LEU A 91 14.18 -0.65 24.59
C LEU A 91 13.22 -1.14 25.68
N CYS A 92 12.06 -0.47 25.79
CA CYS A 92 10.97 -0.87 26.67
C CYS A 92 10.46 -2.31 26.40
N LEU A 93 10.28 -2.71 25.14
CA LEU A 93 9.91 -4.10 24.79
C LEU A 93 11.00 -5.11 25.18
N GLU A 94 12.26 -4.75 24.96
CA GLU A 94 13.42 -5.63 25.20
C GLU A 94 13.68 -5.85 26.69
N THR A 95 13.68 -4.79 27.49
CA THR A 95 14.01 -4.84 28.93
C THR A 95 12.81 -5.20 29.80
N ARG A 96 11.59 -5.02 29.29
CA ARG A 96 10.33 -5.08 30.05
C ARG A 96 10.25 -4.07 31.20
N ASP A 97 11.04 -3.00 31.14
CA ASP A 97 11.15 -1.98 32.17
C ASP A 97 10.47 -0.68 31.72
N CYS A 98 9.13 -0.67 31.77
CA CYS A 98 8.32 0.46 31.29
C CYS A 98 7.35 0.97 32.34
N PHE A 99 7.78 0.95 33.61
CA PHE A 99 6.98 1.43 34.74
C PHE A 99 6.49 2.87 34.58
N GLN A 100 7.08 3.64 33.66
CA GLN A 100 6.63 5.00 33.33
C GLN A 100 5.41 5.05 32.39
N PHE A 101 5.17 4.02 31.58
CA PHE A 101 4.15 4.05 30.51
C PHE A 101 2.90 3.22 30.83
N PHE A 102 3.03 2.10 31.55
CA PHE A 102 1.92 1.16 31.76
C PHE A 102 1.84 0.72 33.22
N GLN A 103 1.11 1.48 34.04
CA GLN A 103 1.01 1.22 35.49
C GLN A 103 -0.15 0.28 35.92
N GLN A 104 -0.90 -0.39 35.02
CA GLN A 104 -2.06 -1.19 35.46
C GLN A 104 -2.25 -2.55 34.77
N ASP A 105 -2.13 -3.58 35.63
CA ASP A 105 -2.91 -4.82 35.83
C ASP A 105 -3.23 -5.86 34.73
N ASP A 106 -3.20 -5.59 33.42
CA ASP A 106 -3.76 -6.58 32.47
C ASP A 106 -2.71 -7.31 31.60
N GLY A 107 -2.01 -8.27 32.22
CA GLY A 107 -1.35 -9.40 31.54
C GLY A 107 -0.17 -9.12 30.59
N LYS A 108 0.78 -10.07 30.53
CA LYS A 108 1.97 -9.97 29.65
C LYS A 108 1.67 -9.79 28.15
N LEU A 109 0.51 -10.26 27.69
CA LEU A 109 0.06 -10.12 26.29
C LEU A 109 -0.48 -8.71 25.99
N GLY A 110 -1.12 -8.06 26.97
CA GLY A 110 -1.57 -6.68 26.83
C GLY A 110 -0.40 -5.71 26.71
N TYR A 111 0.68 -5.99 27.44
CA TYR A 111 1.90 -5.18 27.45
C TYR A 111 2.57 -5.06 26.07
N HIS A 112 2.91 -6.18 25.43
CA HIS A 112 3.63 -6.16 24.14
C HIS A 112 2.81 -5.45 23.06
N TYR A 113 1.51 -5.75 23.04
CA TYR A 113 0.57 -5.14 22.12
C TYR A 113 0.43 -3.63 22.36
N ALA A 114 0.34 -3.19 23.61
CA ALA A 114 0.20 -1.76 23.94
C ALA A 114 1.43 -0.96 23.52
N VAL A 115 2.64 -1.43 23.86
CA VAL A 115 3.89 -0.73 23.50
C VAL A 115 4.06 -0.67 21.97
N SER A 116 3.86 -1.79 21.27
CA SER A 116 3.98 -1.82 19.80
C SER A 116 2.89 -0.98 19.12
N ARG A 117 1.69 -0.87 19.70
CA ARG A 117 0.65 0.05 19.20
C ARG A 117 1.11 1.50 19.32
N ASP A 118 1.75 1.85 20.43
CA ASP A 118 2.27 3.21 20.64
C ASP A 118 3.47 3.49 19.71
N VAL A 119 4.29 2.48 19.37
CA VAL A 119 5.28 2.57 18.28
C VAL A 119 4.60 2.91 16.96
N ALA A 120 3.57 2.15 16.56
CA ALA A 120 2.86 2.39 15.31
C ALA A 120 2.22 3.79 15.28
N ALA A 121 1.64 4.25 16.40
CA ALA A 121 1.08 5.60 16.52
C ALA A 121 2.15 6.68 16.31
N ALA A 122 3.29 6.58 16.97
CA ALA A 122 4.40 7.51 16.79
C ALA A 122 4.91 7.54 15.34
N VAL A 123 5.04 6.37 14.69
CA VAL A 123 5.43 6.28 13.27
C VAL A 123 4.42 6.99 12.36
N MET A 124 3.12 6.88 12.66
CA MET A 124 2.07 7.52 11.89
C MET A 124 2.07 9.06 11.98
N ASP A 125 2.69 9.65 12.99
CA ASP A 125 2.86 11.11 13.08
C ASP A 125 3.82 11.66 12.01
N LEU A 126 4.63 10.82 11.37
CA LEU A 126 5.49 11.20 10.25
C LEU A 126 4.72 11.34 8.93
N LEU A 127 3.60 10.64 8.77
CA LEU A 127 2.87 10.60 7.50
C LEU A 127 2.42 11.99 7.03
N PRO A 128 1.79 12.84 7.86
CA PRO A 128 1.41 14.18 7.45
C PRO A 128 2.61 15.07 7.08
N LEU A 129 3.77 14.85 7.69
CA LEU A 129 4.99 15.61 7.39
C LEU A 129 5.55 15.23 6.01
N LEU A 130 5.51 13.94 5.67
CA LEU A 130 5.90 13.45 4.34
C LEU A 130 4.91 13.90 3.25
N GLU A 131 3.60 13.80 3.51
CA GLU A 131 2.55 14.23 2.58
C GLU A 131 2.63 15.72 2.22
N LYS A 132 3.02 16.56 3.18
CA LYS A 132 3.19 18.00 2.98
C LYS A 132 4.58 18.40 2.46
N GLY A 133 5.51 17.45 2.36
CA GLY A 133 6.91 17.72 2.04
C GLY A 133 7.66 18.51 3.12
N GLU A 134 7.18 18.48 4.37
CA GLU A 134 7.80 19.13 5.52
C GLU A 134 8.96 18.30 6.10
N LEU A 135 8.94 16.97 5.87
CA LEU A 135 10.04 16.05 6.18
C LEU A 135 10.77 15.66 4.88
N ALA A 136 12.06 15.96 4.79
CA ALA A 136 12.90 15.54 3.69
C ALA A 136 13.18 14.02 3.79
N VAL A 137 13.07 13.31 2.67
CA VAL A 137 13.40 11.89 2.61
C VAL A 137 14.89 11.73 2.32
N ASP A 138 15.66 11.53 3.38
CA ASP A 138 17.09 11.27 3.33
C ASP A 138 17.43 9.84 3.76
N GLY A 139 18.72 9.51 3.81
CA GLY A 139 19.19 8.19 4.20
C GLY A 139 18.78 7.77 5.61
N GLU A 140 18.58 8.70 6.54
CA GLU A 140 18.14 8.38 7.90
C GLU A 140 16.67 7.97 7.92
N VAL A 141 15.81 8.72 7.22
CA VAL A 141 14.37 8.38 7.09
C VAL A 141 14.21 7.03 6.39
N ILE A 142 14.95 6.79 5.31
CA ILE A 142 14.92 5.51 4.57
C ILE A 142 15.31 4.35 5.48
N THR A 143 16.45 4.47 6.16
CA THR A 143 16.95 3.42 7.08
C THR A 143 15.94 3.16 8.20
N PHE A 144 15.35 4.21 8.77
CA PHE A 144 14.37 4.09 9.84
C PHE A 144 13.11 3.34 9.38
N VAL A 145 12.57 3.64 8.19
CA VAL A 145 11.41 2.92 7.65
C VAL A 145 11.77 1.45 7.37
N GLN A 146 12.95 1.17 6.83
CA GLN A 146 13.43 -0.20 6.60
C GLN A 146 13.56 -1.00 7.90
N GLU A 147 14.07 -0.39 8.97
CA GLU A 147 14.13 -1.00 10.31
C GLU A 147 12.72 -1.31 10.86
N LEU A 148 11.73 -0.46 10.60
CA LEU A 148 10.35 -0.66 11.04
C LEU A 148 9.61 -1.74 10.24
N LEU A 149 9.97 -1.96 8.97
CA LEU A 149 9.45 -3.09 8.21
C LEU A 149 9.91 -4.44 8.79
N GLY A 150 11.07 -4.48 9.45
CA GLY A 150 11.55 -5.66 10.19
C GLY A 150 10.96 -5.84 11.59
N PHE A 151 10.03 -5.00 12.03
CA PHE A 151 9.42 -5.11 13.36
C PHE A 151 8.55 -6.38 13.46
N PRO A 152 8.47 -7.09 14.60
CA PRO A 152 7.71 -8.35 14.68
C PRO A 152 6.18 -8.18 14.50
N GLU A 153 5.63 -7.05 14.95
CA GLU A 153 4.20 -6.79 14.93
C GLU A 153 3.69 -6.21 13.61
N ASP A 154 2.67 -6.86 13.05
CA ASP A 154 2.06 -6.46 11.78
C ASP A 154 1.48 -5.02 11.79
N HIS A 155 1.01 -4.48 12.91
CA HIS A 155 0.53 -3.09 12.95
C HIS A 155 1.65 -2.06 12.92
N VAL A 156 2.86 -2.41 13.38
CA VAL A 156 4.05 -1.56 13.20
C VAL A 156 4.50 -1.62 11.75
N ARG A 157 4.51 -2.83 11.14
CA ARG A 157 4.76 -3.00 9.71
C ARG A 157 3.74 -2.27 8.85
N ASP A 158 2.45 -2.26 9.21
CA ASP A 158 1.40 -1.52 8.50
C ASP A 158 1.69 -0.02 8.51
N ALA A 159 2.04 0.54 9.68
CA ALA A 159 2.45 1.93 9.79
C ALA A 159 3.68 2.22 8.92
N ALA A 160 4.70 1.35 8.95
CA ALA A 160 5.90 1.49 8.11
C ALA A 160 5.58 1.44 6.61
N PHE A 161 4.73 0.50 6.18
CA PHE A 161 4.30 0.36 4.79
C PHE A 161 3.57 1.58 4.26
N ARG A 162 2.89 2.36 5.11
CA ARG A 162 2.27 3.64 4.72
C ARG A 162 3.30 4.72 4.40
N LEU A 163 4.51 4.61 4.92
CA LEU A 163 5.60 5.55 4.64
C LEU A 163 6.39 5.16 3.37
N VAL A 164 6.39 3.89 2.97
CA VAL A 164 7.16 3.39 1.80
C VAL A 164 6.85 4.14 0.49
N PRO A 165 5.59 4.50 0.15
CA PRO A 165 5.30 5.25 -1.08
C PRO A 165 5.99 6.61 -1.20
N PHE A 166 6.51 7.17 -0.10
CA PHE A 166 7.25 8.43 -0.07
C PHE A 166 8.76 8.23 -0.25
N LEU A 167 9.25 6.99 -0.17
CA LEU A 167 10.66 6.69 -0.33
C LEU A 167 11.05 6.56 -1.81
N PRO A 168 12.30 6.90 -2.18
CA PRO A 168 12.85 6.51 -3.47
C PRO A 168 12.79 5.00 -3.65
N LEU A 169 12.48 4.53 -4.86
CA LEU A 169 12.57 3.11 -5.19
C LEU A 169 14.02 2.64 -5.03
N SER A 170 14.23 1.60 -4.24
CA SER A 170 15.53 0.96 -4.05
C SER A 170 15.37 -0.53 -3.80
N GLU A 171 16.39 -1.32 -4.15
CA GLU A 171 16.36 -2.76 -3.92
C GLU A 171 16.30 -3.09 -2.42
N GLU A 172 16.96 -2.30 -1.57
CA GLU A 172 16.96 -2.48 -0.12
C GLU A 172 15.56 -2.28 0.47
N THR A 173 14.85 -1.23 0.03
CA THR A 173 13.48 -0.96 0.48
C THR A 173 12.51 -2.01 -0.03
N LEU A 174 12.71 -2.51 -1.26
CA LEU A 174 11.97 -3.65 -1.79
C LEU A 174 12.21 -4.90 -0.94
N ARG A 175 13.45 -5.28 -0.67
CA ARG A 175 13.79 -6.45 0.16
C ARG A 175 13.20 -6.36 1.56
N ALA A 176 13.28 -5.20 2.20
CA ALA A 176 12.66 -4.97 3.51
C ALA A 176 11.13 -5.14 3.44
N SER A 177 10.49 -4.63 2.38
CA SER A 177 9.04 -4.80 2.16
C SER A 177 8.65 -6.25 1.92
N LEU A 178 9.40 -6.98 1.09
CA LEU A 178 9.15 -8.41 0.83
C LEU A 178 9.35 -9.24 2.10
N GLY A 179 10.38 -8.96 2.90
CA GLY A 179 10.60 -9.60 4.21
C GLY A 179 9.44 -9.34 5.19
N ALA A 180 8.97 -8.10 5.27
CA ALA A 180 7.81 -7.75 6.11
C ALA A 180 6.53 -8.50 5.72
N LEU A 181 6.32 -8.75 4.42
CA LEU A 181 5.22 -9.59 3.93
C LEU A 181 5.49 -11.08 4.17
N ASP A 182 6.74 -11.52 4.06
CA ASP A 182 7.15 -12.91 4.27
C ASP A 182 6.79 -13.39 5.67
N ASP A 183 7.09 -12.54 6.65
CA ASP A 183 6.88 -12.75 8.08
C ASP A 183 5.44 -12.46 8.55
N SER A 184 4.53 -12.09 7.65
CA SER A 184 3.17 -11.67 8.00
C SER A 184 2.11 -12.69 7.60
N VAL A 185 1.05 -12.73 8.39
CA VAL A 185 -0.21 -13.44 8.08
C VAL A 185 -1.40 -12.48 7.91
N SER A 186 -1.15 -11.17 8.01
CA SER A 186 -2.18 -10.13 7.95
C SER A 186 -2.61 -9.84 6.52
N ALA A 187 -3.85 -10.20 6.18
CA ALA A 187 -4.45 -9.84 4.90
C ALA A 187 -4.43 -8.32 4.62
N PRO A 188 -4.74 -7.43 5.59
CA PRO A 188 -4.56 -5.98 5.41
C PRO A 188 -3.13 -5.58 5.01
N LEU A 189 -2.12 -6.22 5.61
CA LEU A 189 -0.72 -5.93 5.29
C LEU A 189 -0.38 -6.34 3.87
N TYR A 190 -0.84 -7.51 3.41
CA TYR A 190 -0.70 -7.93 2.01
C TYR A 190 -1.37 -6.96 1.04
N GLN A 191 -2.59 -6.51 1.34
CA GLN A 191 -3.28 -5.53 0.49
C GLN A 191 -2.51 -4.21 0.39
N LEU A 192 -1.93 -3.73 1.50
CA LEU A 192 -1.11 -2.53 1.50
C LEU A 192 0.21 -2.75 0.77
N GLY A 193 0.91 -3.85 1.07
CA GLY A 193 2.18 -4.21 0.44
C GLY A 193 2.06 -4.38 -1.07
N LEU A 194 1.03 -5.07 -1.57
CA LEU A 194 0.80 -5.23 -3.02
C LEU A 194 0.58 -3.89 -3.73
N ARG A 195 -0.10 -2.93 -3.10
CA ARG A 195 -0.22 -1.56 -3.64
C ARG A 195 1.15 -0.88 -3.75
N THR A 196 2.02 -1.08 -2.77
CA THR A 196 3.40 -0.58 -2.79
C THR A 196 4.24 -1.27 -3.88
N LEU A 197 4.14 -2.60 -4.00
CA LEU A 197 4.88 -3.39 -4.98
C LEU A 197 4.50 -3.04 -6.43
N ARG A 198 3.28 -2.56 -6.68
CA ARG A 198 2.87 -2.04 -8.00
C ARG A 198 3.79 -0.92 -8.51
N ASN A 199 4.35 -0.09 -7.62
CA ASN A 199 5.29 0.95 -8.05
C ASN A 199 6.62 0.33 -8.53
N TYR A 200 7.07 -0.73 -7.88
CA TYR A 200 8.26 -1.49 -8.28
C TYR A 200 8.05 -2.27 -9.57
N SER A 201 6.83 -2.74 -9.85
CA SER A 201 6.51 -3.50 -11.07
C SER A 201 6.64 -2.71 -12.37
N GLN A 202 6.76 -1.39 -12.29
CA GLN A 202 6.95 -0.51 -13.45
C GLN A 202 8.41 -0.39 -13.87
N ASP A 203 9.35 -0.79 -13.01
CA ASP A 203 10.79 -0.72 -13.29
C ASP A 203 11.34 -2.15 -13.48
N PRO A 204 11.86 -2.49 -14.68
CA PRO A 204 12.43 -3.80 -14.96
C PRO A 204 13.52 -4.25 -13.98
N ALA A 205 14.25 -3.32 -13.35
CA ALA A 205 15.31 -3.64 -12.39
C ALA A 205 14.81 -4.44 -11.17
N TYR A 206 13.54 -4.30 -10.81
CA TYR A 206 12.95 -4.94 -9.62
C TYR A 206 12.03 -6.12 -9.95
N ASN A 207 11.73 -6.33 -11.24
CA ASN A 207 10.68 -7.24 -11.68
C ASN A 207 10.96 -8.69 -11.25
N ASP A 208 12.19 -9.17 -11.38
CA ASP A 208 12.54 -10.56 -11.06
C ASP A 208 12.41 -10.86 -9.57
N LEU A 209 12.99 -10.01 -8.73
CA LEU A 209 12.98 -10.19 -7.27
C LEU A 209 11.54 -10.20 -6.73
N MET A 210 10.73 -9.23 -7.15
CA MET A 210 9.34 -9.10 -6.74
C MET A 210 8.49 -10.26 -7.28
N SER A 211 8.58 -10.57 -8.58
CA SER A 211 7.75 -11.61 -9.21
C SER A 211 8.05 -13.01 -8.67
N GLN A 212 9.31 -13.32 -8.39
CA GLN A 212 9.69 -14.58 -7.75
C GLN A 212 9.09 -14.71 -6.35
N PHE A 213 9.14 -13.65 -5.54
CA PHE A 213 8.51 -13.65 -4.23
C PHE A 213 7.00 -13.89 -4.33
N LEU A 214 6.30 -13.18 -5.22
CA LEU A 214 4.84 -13.31 -5.38
C LEU A 214 4.46 -14.71 -5.90
N ALA A 215 5.19 -15.25 -6.86
CA ALA A 215 5.01 -16.62 -7.34
C ALA A 215 5.21 -17.65 -6.22
N GLN A 216 6.26 -17.49 -5.40
CA GLN A 216 6.49 -18.34 -4.25
C GLN A 216 5.35 -18.24 -3.22
N LYS A 217 4.83 -17.04 -2.96
CA LYS A 217 3.71 -16.83 -2.02
C LYS A 217 2.38 -17.40 -2.51
N LEU A 218 2.15 -17.46 -3.82
CA LEU A 218 1.00 -18.15 -4.39
C LEU A 218 1.04 -19.65 -4.10
N VAL A 219 2.21 -20.28 -4.24
CA VAL A 219 2.37 -21.75 -4.11
C VAL A 219 2.53 -22.19 -2.65
N ASN A 220 3.42 -21.52 -1.92
CA ASN A 220 3.87 -21.95 -0.59
C ASN A 220 3.37 -21.04 0.54
N GLY A 221 2.67 -19.95 0.22
CA GLY A 221 2.08 -19.07 1.22
C GLY A 221 0.94 -19.75 1.97
N GLY A 222 0.67 -19.26 3.18
CA GLY A 222 -0.56 -19.63 3.90
C GLY A 222 -1.81 -19.27 3.07
N HIS A 223 -2.93 -19.92 3.34
CA HIS A 223 -4.18 -19.77 2.58
C HIS A 223 -4.60 -18.30 2.36
N LEU A 224 -4.46 -17.45 3.38
CA LEU A 224 -4.80 -16.04 3.27
C LEU A 224 -3.81 -15.28 2.39
N ALA A 225 -2.50 -15.50 2.57
CA ALA A 225 -1.47 -14.83 1.79
C ALA A 225 -1.59 -15.16 0.30
N SER A 226 -1.78 -16.44 -0.05
CA SER A 226 -1.92 -16.84 -1.46
C SER A 226 -3.16 -16.24 -2.12
N ILE A 227 -4.28 -16.16 -1.40
CA ILE A 227 -5.50 -15.49 -1.90
C ILE A 227 -5.29 -14.00 -2.10
N GLU A 228 -4.72 -13.29 -1.12
CA GLU A 228 -4.53 -11.84 -1.21
C GLU A 228 -3.50 -11.48 -2.30
N VAL A 229 -2.42 -12.25 -2.44
CA VAL A 229 -1.49 -12.11 -3.57
C VAL A 229 -2.21 -12.31 -4.90
N ALA A 230 -3.00 -13.38 -5.06
CA ALA A 230 -3.71 -13.65 -6.31
C ALA A 230 -4.69 -12.52 -6.69
N LYS A 231 -5.43 -11.98 -5.72
CA LYS A 231 -6.36 -10.84 -5.93
C LYS A 231 -5.64 -9.57 -6.37
N GLY A 232 -4.46 -9.30 -5.82
CA GLY A 232 -3.71 -8.07 -6.08
C GLY A 232 -2.73 -8.15 -7.25
N LEU A 233 -2.64 -9.30 -7.92
CA LEU A 233 -1.56 -9.57 -8.88
C LEU A 233 -1.77 -8.88 -10.24
N PHE A 234 -3.00 -8.78 -10.72
CA PHE A 234 -3.30 -8.21 -12.05
C PHE A 234 -2.53 -6.91 -12.38
N PRO A 235 -2.51 -5.86 -11.53
CA PRO A 235 -1.78 -4.63 -11.84
C PRO A 235 -0.24 -4.76 -11.80
N ILE A 236 0.29 -5.92 -11.40
CA ILE A 236 1.72 -6.24 -11.32
C ILE A 236 2.16 -7.10 -12.52
N ILE A 237 1.23 -7.85 -13.13
CA ILE A 237 1.52 -8.67 -14.31
C ILE A 237 1.92 -7.76 -15.49
N ASN A 238 3.04 -8.08 -16.11
CA ASN A 238 3.61 -7.38 -17.25
C ASN A 238 4.31 -8.37 -18.20
N SER A 239 4.82 -7.88 -19.32
CA SER A 239 5.44 -8.72 -20.35
C SER A 239 6.73 -9.41 -19.87
N GLY A 240 7.38 -8.89 -18.83
CA GLY A 240 8.58 -9.46 -18.25
C GLY A 240 8.32 -10.55 -17.19
N ASN A 241 7.07 -10.74 -16.73
CA ASN A 241 6.76 -11.72 -15.68
C ASN A 241 5.53 -12.61 -15.93
N VAL A 242 4.77 -12.37 -17.00
CA VAL A 242 3.53 -13.13 -17.30
C VAL A 242 3.77 -14.64 -17.39
N GLU A 243 4.86 -15.07 -18.03
CA GLU A 243 5.20 -16.50 -18.18
C GLU A 243 5.40 -17.18 -16.82
N LEU A 244 6.10 -16.52 -15.88
CA LEU A 244 6.28 -17.04 -14.52
C LEU A 244 4.95 -17.26 -13.81
N PHE A 245 3.98 -16.35 -14.00
CA PHE A 245 2.67 -16.48 -13.38
C PHE A 245 1.77 -17.51 -14.07
N GLN A 246 1.90 -17.72 -15.38
CA GLN A 246 1.27 -18.84 -16.10
C GLN A 246 1.80 -20.19 -15.60
N GLU A 247 3.12 -20.33 -15.44
CA GLU A 247 3.73 -21.53 -14.84
C GLU A 247 3.30 -21.74 -13.39
N THR A 248 3.15 -20.65 -12.64
CA THR A 248 2.67 -20.69 -11.25
C THR A 248 1.23 -21.17 -11.20
N LEU A 249 0.35 -20.71 -12.10
CA LEU A 249 -1.03 -21.16 -12.19
C LEU A 249 -1.13 -22.69 -12.33
N ALA A 250 -0.28 -23.29 -13.18
CA ALA A 250 -0.24 -24.74 -13.37
C ALA A 250 0.16 -25.54 -12.11
N LYS A 251 0.80 -24.90 -11.12
CA LYS A 251 1.19 -25.50 -9.84
C LYS A 251 0.10 -25.38 -8.77
N LEU A 252 -0.88 -24.50 -8.95
CA LEU A 252 -1.97 -24.30 -7.99
C LEU A 252 -3.07 -25.36 -8.18
N SER A 253 -3.74 -25.71 -7.08
CA SER A 253 -4.93 -26.57 -7.16
C SER A 253 -6.05 -25.85 -7.93
N PRO A 254 -6.63 -26.46 -8.99
CA PRO A 254 -7.71 -25.84 -9.77
C PRO A 254 -8.96 -25.48 -8.96
N ALA A 255 -9.16 -26.13 -7.81
CA ALA A 255 -10.28 -25.86 -6.91
C ALA A 255 -10.00 -24.73 -5.89
N SER A 256 -8.78 -24.18 -5.88
CA SER A 256 -8.41 -23.12 -4.93
C SER A 256 -8.84 -21.74 -5.42
N GLN A 257 -9.22 -20.85 -4.49
CA GLN A 257 -9.52 -19.46 -4.80
C GLN A 257 -8.32 -18.72 -5.39
N ALA A 258 -7.10 -19.02 -4.93
CA ALA A 258 -5.88 -18.42 -5.47
C ALA A 258 -5.70 -18.76 -6.96
N HIS A 259 -5.98 -20.00 -7.37
CA HIS A 259 -5.99 -20.39 -8.79
C HIS A 259 -7.04 -19.61 -9.58
N GLU A 260 -8.27 -19.49 -9.07
CA GLU A 260 -9.33 -18.73 -9.74
C GLU A 260 -8.97 -17.26 -9.95
N TYR A 261 -8.48 -16.58 -8.90
CA TYR A 261 -8.06 -15.18 -8.98
C TYR A 261 -6.86 -14.98 -9.91
N LEU A 262 -5.84 -15.85 -9.84
CA LEU A 262 -4.67 -15.76 -10.70
C LEU A 262 -5.06 -15.96 -12.18
N ARG A 263 -5.89 -16.96 -12.47
CA ARG A 263 -6.41 -17.20 -13.82
C ARG A 263 -7.15 -15.99 -14.35
N SER A 264 -8.05 -15.42 -13.55
CA SER A 264 -8.79 -14.20 -13.95
C SER A 264 -7.85 -13.02 -14.23
N GLY A 265 -6.81 -12.83 -13.43
CA GLY A 265 -5.83 -11.76 -13.65
C GLY A 265 -5.00 -11.95 -14.92
N LEU A 266 -4.62 -13.19 -15.25
CA LEU A 266 -3.93 -13.52 -16.50
C LEU A 266 -4.83 -13.32 -17.73
N GLU A 267 -6.08 -13.78 -17.67
CA GLU A 267 -7.08 -13.57 -18.73
C GLU A 267 -7.30 -12.07 -18.98
N GLU A 268 -7.38 -11.25 -17.92
CA GLU A 268 -7.54 -9.80 -18.07
C GLU A 268 -6.31 -9.12 -18.68
N TYR A 269 -5.10 -9.58 -18.33
CA TYR A 269 -3.86 -9.11 -18.96
C TYR A 269 -3.79 -9.46 -20.46
N GLU A 270 -4.18 -10.67 -20.83
CA GLU A 270 -4.24 -11.11 -22.23
C GLU A 270 -5.23 -10.27 -23.06
N VAL A 271 -6.42 -9.98 -22.51
CA VAL A 271 -7.42 -9.12 -23.18
C VAL A 271 -6.86 -7.71 -23.41
N LEU A 272 -6.17 -7.15 -22.41
CA LEU A 272 -5.58 -5.82 -22.53
C LEU A 272 -4.43 -5.75 -23.53
N THR A 273 -3.66 -6.84 -23.69
CA THR A 273 -2.50 -6.87 -24.59
C THR A 273 -2.85 -7.29 -26.02
N ALA A 274 -3.88 -8.11 -26.23
CA ALA A 274 -4.36 -8.50 -27.56
C ALA A 274 -5.18 -7.40 -28.26
N GLY A 275 -5.65 -6.40 -27.52
CA GLY A 275 -6.40 -5.25 -28.03
C GLY A 275 -5.54 -4.12 -28.62
N PHE A 276 -4.23 -4.28 -28.67
CA PHE A 276 -3.25 -3.36 -29.26
C PHE A 276 -2.39 -4.07 -30.30
#